data_AF-A0A8S3XHH9-F1
#
_entry.id   AF-A0A8S3XHH9-F1
#
_cell.length_a   1.000
_cell.length_b   1.000
_cell.length_c   1.000
_cell.angle_alpha   90.00
_cell.angle_beta   90.00
_cell.angle_gamma   90.00
#
_symmetry.space_group_name_H-M   'P 1'
#
loop_
_entity.id
_entity.type
_entity.pdbx_description
1 polymer ?
#
loop_
_entity_poly.entity_id
_entity_poly.type
_entity_poly.pdbx_seq_one_letter_code
_entity_poly.pdbx_strand_id
1 'polypeptide(L)'
;MSYLGNLPVFDYKTSEWSIFYGKLTQFLRINNVTKEEIKSGILLTYLTDETYHLVRNLAYPNTVESLTYNELVQILNIHFKPKQCSFVDKANFFEATRSPGESLGDWAARLRGLASYCEFGDALETNLRDHFVLGLGSGPERDKLFEQNPTTLTLTKAIEIGEQAACAREVKVMLKGEACV
;
A
#
# COMPACT_ATOMS: atom_id res chain seq x y z
N MET A 1 13.01 -24.48 -18.93
CA MET A 1 13.41 -23.87 -17.65
C MET A 1 12.17 -23.71 -16.80
N SER A 2 12.18 -24.19 -15.56
CA SER A 2 11.12 -23.89 -14.59
C SER A 2 11.52 -22.63 -13.85
N TYR A 3 10.65 -21.61 -13.86
CA TYR A 3 10.85 -20.43 -13.02
C TYR A 3 10.43 -20.73 -11.57
N LEU A 4 11.17 -20.18 -10.62
CA LEU A 4 10.89 -20.22 -9.19
C LEU A 4 9.86 -19.14 -8.82
N GLY A 5 8.81 -19.55 -8.10
CA GLY A 5 7.72 -18.67 -7.67
C GLY A 5 6.52 -18.70 -8.60
N ASN A 6 5.39 -18.17 -8.12
CA ASN A 6 4.16 -18.03 -8.90
C ASN A 6 3.84 -16.54 -9.09
N LEU A 7 3.82 -16.09 -10.33
CA LEU A 7 3.37 -14.75 -10.69
C LEU A 7 1.90 -14.87 -11.14
N PRO A 8 0.92 -14.24 -10.47
CA PRO A 8 -0.46 -14.28 -10.95
C PRO A 8 -0.57 -13.53 -12.28
N VAL A 9 -1.46 -13.99 -13.17
CA VAL A 9 -1.79 -13.28 -14.41
C VAL A 9 -2.37 -11.90 -14.07
N PHE A 10 -1.96 -10.88 -14.82
CA PHE A 10 -2.45 -9.52 -14.69
C PHE A 10 -3.73 -9.30 -15.52
N ASP A 11 -4.78 -8.87 -14.84
CA ASP A 11 -6.01 -8.36 -15.44
C ASP A 11 -6.20 -6.90 -15.01
N TYR A 12 -6.16 -5.98 -15.96
CA TYR A 12 -6.30 -4.55 -15.70
C TYR A 12 -7.66 -4.14 -15.11
N LYS A 13 -8.67 -5.00 -15.17
CA LYS A 13 -10.01 -4.72 -14.61
C LYS A 13 -10.12 -5.06 -13.13
N THR A 14 -9.31 -5.99 -12.64
CA THR A 14 -9.42 -6.53 -11.28
C THR A 14 -8.13 -6.41 -10.48
N SER A 15 -7.03 -6.05 -11.11
CA SER A 15 -5.70 -6.02 -10.52
C SER A 15 -5.11 -4.61 -10.55
N GLU A 16 -4.35 -4.26 -9.53
CA GLU A 16 -3.58 -3.01 -9.49
C GLU A 16 -2.22 -3.20 -10.18
N TRP A 17 -1.96 -2.38 -11.22
CA TRP A 17 -0.71 -2.45 -11.99
C TRP A 17 0.54 -2.29 -11.13
N SER A 18 0.53 -1.37 -10.17
CA SER A 18 1.66 -1.13 -9.24
C SER A 18 2.03 -2.40 -8.45
N ILE A 19 1.03 -3.14 -7.96
CA ILE A 19 1.21 -4.38 -7.21
C ILE A 19 1.77 -5.47 -8.13
N PHE A 20 1.18 -5.65 -9.31
CA PHE A 20 1.66 -6.65 -10.27
C PHE A 20 3.09 -6.36 -10.73
N TYR A 21 3.38 -5.11 -11.11
CA TYR A 21 4.71 -4.69 -11.54
C TYR A 21 5.78 -4.90 -10.45
N GLY A 22 5.44 -4.62 -9.19
CA GLY A 22 6.29 -4.93 -8.05
C GLY A 22 6.59 -6.43 -7.93
N LYS A 23 5.57 -7.30 -8.06
CA LYS A 23 5.73 -8.76 -8.04
C LYS A 23 6.54 -9.28 -9.24
N LEU A 24 6.26 -8.78 -10.45
CA LEU A 24 7.01 -9.10 -11.66
C LEU A 24 8.49 -8.76 -11.49
N THR A 25 8.81 -7.58 -10.95
CA THR A 25 10.19 -7.17 -10.69
C THR A 25 10.92 -8.16 -9.78
N GLN A 26 10.27 -8.62 -8.68
CA GLN A 26 10.87 -9.63 -7.81
C GLN A 26 10.99 -11.00 -8.48
N PHE A 27 9.99 -11.40 -9.28
CA PHE A 27 9.99 -12.65 -10.02
C PHE A 27 11.16 -12.71 -11.01
N LEU A 28 11.37 -11.64 -11.79
CA LEU A 28 12.50 -11.54 -12.72
C LEU A 28 13.83 -11.60 -11.97
N ARG A 29 13.94 -10.92 -10.82
CA ARG A 29 15.14 -10.90 -9.99
C ARG A 29 15.49 -12.28 -9.42
N ILE A 30 14.54 -12.96 -8.79
CA ILE A 30 14.76 -14.28 -8.18
C ILE A 30 15.15 -15.32 -9.24
N ASN A 31 14.62 -15.17 -10.44
CA ASN A 31 14.93 -16.05 -11.58
C ASN A 31 16.16 -15.61 -12.40
N ASN A 32 16.89 -14.59 -11.96
CA ASN A 32 18.07 -14.04 -12.65
C ASN A 32 17.81 -13.72 -14.14
N VAL A 33 16.61 -13.22 -14.45
CA VAL A 33 16.25 -12.84 -15.81
C VAL A 33 16.88 -11.49 -16.15
N THR A 34 17.96 -11.51 -16.92
CA THR A 34 18.73 -10.32 -17.29
C THR A 34 18.44 -9.82 -18.70
N LYS A 35 18.16 -10.72 -19.64
CA LYS A 35 17.91 -10.40 -21.06
C LYS A 35 16.57 -9.69 -21.25
N GLU A 36 16.60 -8.53 -21.92
CA GLU A 36 15.41 -7.70 -22.14
C GLU A 36 14.33 -8.43 -22.94
N GLU A 37 14.70 -9.23 -23.95
CA GLU A 37 13.71 -9.95 -24.77
C GLU A 37 12.94 -10.98 -23.92
N ILE A 38 13.62 -11.61 -22.96
CA ILE A 38 12.98 -12.56 -22.02
C ILE A 38 12.08 -11.81 -21.04
N LYS A 39 12.48 -10.63 -20.56
CA LYS A 39 11.63 -9.80 -19.69
C LYS A 39 10.36 -9.36 -20.40
N SER A 40 10.46 -8.91 -21.65
CA SER A 40 9.30 -8.58 -22.49
C SER A 40 8.39 -9.79 -22.66
N GLY A 41 8.96 -10.95 -23.02
CA GLY A 41 8.20 -12.19 -23.16
C GLY A 41 7.45 -12.59 -21.88
N ILE A 42 8.11 -12.52 -20.72
CA ILE A 42 7.48 -12.79 -19.42
C ILE A 42 6.36 -11.78 -19.14
N LEU A 43 6.62 -10.48 -19.28
CA LEU A 43 5.58 -9.46 -19.04
C LEU A 43 4.33 -9.75 -19.87
N LEU A 44 4.49 -9.97 -21.17
CA LEU A 44 3.40 -10.15 -22.12
C LEU A 44 2.63 -11.46 -21.92
N THR A 45 3.32 -12.55 -21.55
CA THR A 45 2.68 -13.86 -21.32
C THR A 45 1.91 -13.95 -20.00
N TYR A 46 2.18 -13.06 -19.06
CA TYR A 46 1.43 -12.93 -17.81
C TYR A 46 0.32 -11.88 -17.90
N LEU A 47 -0.04 -11.41 -19.09
CA LEU A 47 -1.23 -10.60 -19.31
C LEU A 47 -2.41 -11.50 -19.66
N THR A 48 -3.60 -11.13 -19.21
CA THR A 48 -4.85 -11.62 -19.82
C THR A 48 -4.97 -11.15 -21.28
N ASP A 49 -5.77 -11.84 -22.08
CA ASP A 49 -6.01 -11.48 -23.49
C ASP A 49 -6.52 -10.03 -23.61
N GLU A 50 -7.45 -9.61 -22.74
CA GLU A 50 -7.97 -8.25 -22.73
C GLU A 50 -6.87 -7.21 -22.40
N THR A 51 -5.99 -7.53 -21.46
CA THR A 51 -4.87 -6.64 -21.12
C THR A 51 -3.85 -6.60 -22.25
N TYR A 52 -3.53 -7.73 -22.89
CA TYR A 52 -2.64 -7.76 -24.04
C TYR A 52 -3.21 -6.92 -25.20
N HIS A 53 -4.52 -7.03 -25.47
CA HIS A 53 -5.20 -6.19 -26.45
C HIS A 53 -5.09 -4.69 -26.13
N LEU A 54 -5.22 -4.31 -24.85
CA LEU A 54 -5.00 -2.94 -24.41
C LEU A 54 -3.57 -2.48 -24.69
N VAL A 55 -2.55 -3.28 -24.34
CA VAL A 55 -1.14 -2.95 -24.63
C VAL A 55 -0.92 -2.77 -26.13
N ARG A 56 -1.48 -3.66 -26.96
CA ARG A 56 -1.40 -3.55 -28.42
C ARG A 56 -2.00 -2.24 -28.94
N ASN A 57 -3.14 -1.81 -28.40
CA ASN A 57 -3.76 -0.54 -28.77
C ASN A 57 -2.89 0.66 -28.34
N LEU A 58 -2.28 0.60 -27.15
CA LEU A 58 -1.41 1.65 -26.64
C LEU A 58 -0.06 1.73 -27.38
N ALA A 59 0.42 0.62 -27.94
CA ALA A 59 1.67 0.55 -28.70
C ALA A 59 1.58 1.16 -30.11
N TYR A 60 0.37 1.33 -30.67
CA TYR A 60 0.18 1.85 -32.02
C TYR A 60 0.83 3.23 -32.21
N PRO A 61 1.59 3.49 -33.30
CA PRO A 61 1.68 2.71 -34.55
C PRO A 61 2.70 1.56 -34.55
N ASN A 62 3.42 1.33 -33.45
CA ASN A 62 4.36 0.21 -33.32
C ASN A 62 3.64 -1.11 -32.98
N THR A 63 4.35 -2.23 -33.10
CA THR A 63 3.86 -3.54 -32.61
C THR A 63 4.43 -3.85 -31.24
N VAL A 64 3.71 -4.63 -30.44
CA VAL A 64 4.13 -4.99 -29.07
C VAL A 64 5.47 -5.73 -29.08
N GLU A 65 5.72 -6.55 -30.10
CA GLU A 65 6.96 -7.31 -30.30
C GLU A 65 8.16 -6.44 -30.68
N SER A 66 7.91 -5.23 -31.19
CA SER A 66 8.97 -4.29 -31.56
C SER A 66 9.46 -3.45 -30.37
N LEU A 67 8.72 -3.44 -29.26
CA LEU A 67 9.03 -2.64 -28.07
C LEU A 67 9.94 -3.39 -27.09
N THR A 68 10.86 -2.65 -26.50
CA THR A 68 11.68 -3.12 -25.37
C THR A 68 10.84 -3.26 -24.09
N TYR A 69 11.35 -4.03 -23.13
CA TYR A 69 10.68 -4.20 -21.84
C TYR A 69 10.45 -2.86 -21.13
N ASN A 70 11.43 -1.95 -21.18
CA ASN A 70 11.31 -0.62 -20.59
C ASN A 70 10.22 0.22 -21.27
N GLU A 71 10.10 0.18 -22.59
CA GLU A 71 9.03 0.88 -23.32
C GLU A 71 7.65 0.32 -22.97
N LEU A 72 7.51 -1.02 -22.90
CA LEU A 72 6.26 -1.67 -22.49
C LEU A 72 5.86 -1.25 -21.06
N VAL A 73 6.80 -1.29 -20.13
CA VAL A 73 6.59 -0.86 -18.74
C VAL A 73 6.23 0.62 -18.67
N GLN A 74 6.87 1.48 -19.46
CA GLN A 74 6.56 2.91 -19.50
C GLN A 74 5.14 3.18 -20.00
N ILE A 75 4.71 2.53 -21.09
CA ILE A 75 3.35 2.66 -21.62
C ILE A 75 2.33 2.26 -20.55
N LEU A 76 2.56 1.14 -19.87
CA LEU A 76 1.68 0.65 -18.82
C LEU A 76 1.69 1.55 -17.58
N ASN A 77 2.85 2.06 -17.17
CA ASN A 77 2.97 3.04 -16.09
C ASN A 77 2.23 4.34 -16.40
N ILE A 78 2.26 4.82 -17.64
CA ILE A 78 1.55 6.03 -18.05
C ILE A 78 0.04 5.79 -18.06
N HIS A 79 -0.39 4.65 -18.61
CA HIS A 79 -1.80 4.32 -18.73
C HIS A 79 -2.47 4.03 -17.38
N PHE A 80 -1.80 3.26 -16.53
CA PHE A 80 -2.27 2.91 -15.18
C PHE A 80 -1.74 3.85 -14.11
N LYS A 81 -1.14 4.99 -14.50
CA LYS A 81 -0.76 6.01 -13.53
C LYS A 81 -2.01 6.36 -12.73
N PRO A 82 -1.98 6.24 -11.39
CA PRO A 82 -3.05 6.78 -10.58
C PRO A 82 -3.27 8.24 -10.99
N LYS A 83 -4.53 8.66 -11.12
CA LYS A 83 -4.83 10.08 -11.31
C LYS A 83 -4.05 10.87 -10.26
N GLN A 84 -3.49 12.01 -10.67
CA GLN A 84 -2.85 12.98 -9.76
C GLN A 84 -3.68 13.10 -8.49
N CYS A 85 -2.99 13.20 -7.34
CA CYS A 85 -3.63 13.33 -6.03
C CYS A 85 -4.89 14.20 -6.13
N SER A 86 -6.05 13.56 -6.05
CA SER A 86 -7.32 14.25 -6.10
C SER A 86 -7.70 14.69 -4.70
N PHE A 87 -8.59 15.68 -4.59
CA PHE A 87 -9.18 16.00 -3.29
C PHE A 87 -9.94 14.81 -2.69
N VAL A 88 -10.37 13.85 -3.50
CA VAL A 88 -10.97 12.59 -3.03
C VAL A 88 -9.94 11.74 -2.28
N ASP A 89 -8.70 11.64 -2.77
CA ASP A 89 -7.65 10.87 -2.09
C ASP A 89 -7.30 11.49 -0.74
N LYS A 90 -7.20 12.83 -0.69
CA LYS A 90 -7.01 13.57 0.57
C LYS A 90 -8.21 13.42 1.49
N ALA A 91 -9.44 13.49 0.98
CA ALA A 91 -10.65 13.27 1.78
C ALA A 91 -10.66 11.85 2.37
N ASN A 92 -10.39 10.83 1.58
CA ASN A 92 -10.28 9.45 2.04
C ASN A 92 -9.23 9.28 3.14
N PHE A 93 -8.09 9.98 3.02
CA PHE A 93 -7.08 10.00 4.08
C PHE A 93 -7.60 10.68 5.35
N PHE A 94 -8.16 11.89 5.25
CA PHE A 94 -8.58 12.70 6.40
C PHE A 94 -9.91 12.25 7.05
N GLU A 95 -10.71 11.46 6.36
CA GLU A 95 -11.94 10.85 6.90
C GLU A 95 -11.69 9.46 7.49
N ALA A 96 -10.52 8.86 7.22
CA ALA A 96 -10.20 7.55 7.73
C ALA A 96 -10.08 7.56 9.26
N THR A 97 -10.78 6.62 9.89
CA THR A 97 -10.64 6.37 11.33
C THR A 97 -10.28 4.90 11.55
N ARG A 98 -9.70 4.59 12.71
CA ARG A 98 -9.42 3.21 13.10
C ARG A 98 -10.73 2.43 13.20
N SER A 99 -10.82 1.32 12.48
CA SER A 99 -12.01 0.47 12.49
C SER A 99 -12.11 -0.32 13.82
N PRO A 100 -13.32 -0.65 14.29
CA PRO A 100 -13.49 -1.53 15.44
C PRO A 100 -12.77 -2.87 15.21
N GLY A 101 -11.93 -3.28 16.16
CA GLY A 101 -11.16 -4.54 16.07
C GLY A 101 -9.88 -4.47 15.22
N GLU A 102 -9.63 -3.36 14.50
CA GLU A 102 -8.37 -3.17 13.77
C GLU A 102 -7.21 -2.98 14.77
N SER A 103 -6.08 -3.65 14.55
CA SER A 103 -4.89 -3.43 15.38
C SER A 103 -4.28 -2.04 15.12
N LEU A 104 -3.47 -1.53 16.04
CA LEU A 104 -2.78 -0.26 15.82
C LEU A 104 -1.76 -0.34 14.67
N GLY A 105 -1.12 -1.50 14.50
CA GLY A 105 -0.22 -1.75 13.37
C GLY A 105 -0.95 -1.75 12.03
N ASP A 106 -2.10 -2.43 11.95
CA ASP A 106 -2.92 -2.47 10.73
C ASP A 106 -3.47 -1.08 10.40
N TRP A 107 -3.92 -0.33 11.41
CA TRP A 107 -4.36 1.06 11.24
C TRP A 107 -3.24 1.93 10.64
N ALA A 108 -2.04 1.88 11.21
CA ALA A 108 -0.90 2.62 10.68
C ALA A 108 -0.52 2.19 9.26
N ALA A 109 -0.61 0.90 8.94
CA ALA A 109 -0.32 0.39 7.59
C ALA A 109 -1.37 0.87 6.57
N ARG A 110 -2.65 0.80 6.90
CA ARG A 110 -3.74 1.29 6.05
C ARG A 110 -3.63 2.79 5.82
N LEU A 111 -3.29 3.55 6.87
CA LEU A 111 -3.10 5.00 6.77
C LEU A 111 -1.93 5.37 5.83
N ARG A 112 -0.82 4.62 5.87
CA ARG A 112 0.29 4.77 4.91
C ARG A 112 -0.14 4.46 3.47
N GLY A 113 -0.99 3.44 3.28
CA GLY A 113 -1.59 3.13 1.99
C GLY A 113 -2.38 4.31 1.42
N LEU A 114 -3.25 4.91 2.23
CA LEU A 114 -4.03 6.10 1.83
C LEU A 114 -3.13 7.32 1.52
N ALA A 115 -2.12 7.57 2.37
CA ALA A 115 -1.20 8.69 2.18
C ALA A 115 -0.39 8.60 0.87
N SER A 116 -0.19 7.40 0.33
CA SER A 116 0.58 7.20 -0.91
C SER A 116 -0.06 7.88 -2.14
N TYR A 117 -1.37 8.15 -2.09
CA TYR A 117 -2.11 8.86 -3.14
C TYR A 117 -2.27 10.36 -2.88
N CYS A 118 -1.79 10.87 -1.74
CA CYS A 118 -2.09 12.23 -1.27
C CYS A 118 -1.03 13.30 -1.61
N GLU A 119 0.10 12.90 -2.19
CA GLU A 119 1.21 13.79 -2.56
C GLU A 119 1.65 14.73 -1.41
N PHE A 120 1.71 14.23 -0.17
CA PHE A 120 2.05 15.07 1.00
C PHE A 120 3.49 15.62 1.01
N GLY A 121 4.40 15.05 0.21
CA GLY A 121 5.79 15.47 0.15
C GLY A 121 6.45 15.47 1.53
N ASP A 122 7.14 16.56 1.87
CA ASP A 122 7.85 16.72 3.14
C ASP A 122 6.93 16.68 4.38
N ALA A 123 5.61 16.89 4.19
CA ALA A 123 4.64 16.83 5.27
C ALA A 123 4.11 15.41 5.55
N LEU A 124 4.60 14.38 4.84
CA LEU A 124 4.09 13.00 4.95
C LEU A 124 4.12 12.48 6.40
N GLU A 125 5.28 12.55 7.06
CA GLU A 125 5.44 12.00 8.42
C GLU A 125 4.56 12.73 9.45
N THR A 126 4.43 14.05 9.30
CA THR A 126 3.55 14.88 10.15
C THR A 126 2.08 14.49 9.94
N ASN A 127 1.62 14.40 8.69
CA ASN A 127 0.24 14.01 8.39
C ASN A 127 -0.07 12.60 8.88
N LEU A 128 0.82 11.63 8.65
CA LEU A 128 0.64 10.26 9.13
C LEU A 128 0.54 10.21 10.66
N ARG A 129 1.45 10.89 11.37
CA ARG A 129 1.43 10.92 12.83
C ARG A 129 0.16 11.56 13.36
N ASP A 130 -0.16 12.77 12.90
CA ASP A 130 -1.28 13.54 13.43
C ASP A 130 -2.59 12.82 13.13
N HIS A 131 -2.75 12.29 11.91
CA HIS A 131 -3.95 11.58 11.53
C HIS A 131 -4.07 10.20 12.19
N PHE A 132 -2.94 9.52 12.44
CA PHE A 132 -2.94 8.29 13.24
C PHE A 132 -3.53 8.52 14.62
N VAL A 133 -3.13 9.60 15.30
CA VAL A 133 -3.59 9.96 16.65
C VAL A 133 -5.04 10.44 16.64
N LEU A 134 -5.41 11.33 15.72
CA LEU A 134 -6.74 11.92 15.63
C LEU A 134 -7.80 10.92 15.15
N GLY A 135 -7.41 9.94 14.33
CA GLY A 135 -8.28 8.87 13.82
C GLY A 135 -8.58 7.77 14.84
N LEU A 136 -8.04 7.84 16.06
CA LEU A 136 -8.38 6.91 17.14
C LEU A 136 -9.74 7.23 17.74
N GLY A 137 -10.51 6.18 18.04
CA GLY A 137 -11.71 6.28 18.87
C GLY A 137 -11.37 6.75 20.30
N SER A 138 -12.38 7.23 21.02
CA SER A 138 -12.24 7.57 22.44
C SER A 138 -11.80 6.35 23.25
N GLY A 139 -10.76 6.50 24.07
CA GLY A 139 -10.27 5.42 24.92
C GLY A 139 -8.85 5.66 25.43
N PRO A 140 -8.36 4.75 26.29
CA PRO A 140 -7.07 4.89 26.96
C PRO A 140 -5.88 5.09 26.02
N GLU A 141 -5.92 4.49 24.84
CA GLU A 141 -4.89 4.62 23.81
C GLU A 141 -4.80 6.07 23.30
N ARG A 142 -5.95 6.70 23.01
CA ARG A 142 -6.00 8.08 22.55
C ARG A 142 -5.66 9.06 23.65
N ASP A 143 -6.18 8.83 24.86
CA ASP A 143 -5.94 9.70 26.01
C ASP A 143 -4.43 9.80 26.31
N LYS A 144 -3.73 8.65 26.33
CA LYS A 144 -2.29 8.59 26.57
C LYS A 144 -1.47 9.27 25.46
N LEU A 145 -1.96 9.24 24.21
CA LEU A 145 -1.33 9.93 23.09
C LEU A 145 -1.54 11.45 23.14
N PHE A 146 -2.69 11.91 23.66
CA PHE A 146 -2.99 13.33 23.82
C PHE A 146 -2.15 13.99 24.93
N GLU A 147 -1.61 13.19 25.87
CA GLU A 147 -0.65 13.65 26.86
C GLU A 147 0.76 13.90 26.29
N GLN A 148 1.06 13.42 25.07
CA GLN A 148 2.37 13.54 24.46
C GLN A 148 2.58 14.92 23.82
N ASN A 149 3.84 15.34 23.71
CA ASN A 149 4.19 16.56 22.98
C ASN A 149 4.15 16.30 21.46
N PRO A 150 3.28 16.98 20.69
CA PRO A 150 3.12 16.74 19.26
C PRO A 150 4.37 17.09 18.44
N THR A 151 5.24 17.98 18.93
CA THR A 151 6.46 18.39 18.21
C THR A 151 7.55 17.32 18.24
N THR A 152 7.60 16.49 19.30
CA THR A 152 8.62 15.45 19.47
C THR A 152 8.11 14.04 19.20
N LEU A 153 6.78 13.86 19.18
CA LEU A 153 6.16 12.58 18.88
C LEU A 153 6.43 12.20 17.41
N THR A 154 6.84 10.96 17.19
CA THR A 154 6.93 10.33 15.87
C THR A 154 5.82 9.31 15.70
N LEU A 155 5.46 8.96 14.47
CA LEU A 155 4.47 7.92 14.20
C LEU A 155 4.84 6.59 14.87
N THR A 156 6.10 6.16 14.74
CA THR A 156 6.59 4.93 15.39
C THR A 156 6.38 4.98 16.89
N LYS A 157 6.70 6.11 17.53
CA LYS A 157 6.52 6.25 18.97
C LYS A 157 5.05 6.29 19.37
N ALA A 158 4.19 6.89 18.54
CA ALA A 158 2.75 6.89 18.76
C ALA A 158 2.16 5.46 18.73
N ILE A 159 2.61 4.62 17.78
CA ILE A 159 2.20 3.21 17.71
C ILE A 159 2.62 2.47 19.00
N GLU A 160 3.88 2.58 19.41
CA GLU A 160 4.39 1.93 20.64
C GLU A 160 3.59 2.34 21.89
N ILE A 161 3.32 3.65 22.05
CA ILE A 161 2.58 4.17 23.20
C ILE A 161 1.15 3.64 23.20
N GLY A 162 0.50 3.63 22.02
CA GLY A 162 -0.84 3.09 21.84
C GLY A 162 -0.92 1.61 22.17
N GLU A 163 0.04 0.80 21.71
CA GLU A 163 0.11 -0.63 21.99
C GLU A 163 0.28 -0.90 23.49
N GLN A 164 1.16 -0.16 24.16
CA GLN A 164 1.32 -0.25 25.62
C GLN A 164 0.02 0.09 26.36
N ALA A 165 -0.73 1.10 25.89
CA ALA A 165 -2.02 1.46 26.48
C ALA A 165 -3.08 0.38 26.25
N ALA A 166 -3.12 -0.22 25.06
CA ALA A 166 -4.02 -1.32 24.73
C ALA A 166 -3.77 -2.54 25.62
N CYS A 167 -2.51 -2.98 25.75
CA CYS A 167 -2.11 -4.06 26.64
C CYS A 167 -2.51 -3.78 28.10
N ALA A 168 -2.25 -2.56 28.60
CA ALA A 168 -2.61 -2.18 29.96
C ALA A 168 -4.13 -2.20 30.20
N ARG A 169 -4.92 -1.84 29.19
CA ARG A 169 -6.39 -1.90 29.24
C ARG A 169 -6.87 -3.35 29.32
N GLU A 170 -6.33 -4.24 28.50
CA GLU A 170 -6.69 -5.66 28.48
C GLU A 170 -6.42 -6.34 29.83
N VAL A 171 -5.23 -6.11 30.41
CA VAL A 171 -4.90 -6.60 31.75
C VAL A 171 -5.88 -6.09 32.81
N LYS A 172 -6.25 -4.80 32.76
CA LYS A 172 -7.24 -4.24 33.69
C LYS A 172 -8.64 -4.85 33.54
N VAL A 173 -9.04 -5.20 32.32
CA VAL A 173 -10.32 -5.87 32.05
C VAL A 173 -10.29 -7.30 32.58
N MET A 174 -9.21 -8.05 32.34
CA MET A 174 -9.02 -9.41 32.87
C MET A 174 -9.08 -9.44 34.39
N LEU A 175 -8.33 -8.57 35.07
CA LEU A 175 -8.30 -8.48 36.54
C LEU A 175 -9.66 -8.10 37.15
N LYS A 176 -10.48 -7.31 36.44
CA LYS A 176 -11.84 -6.95 36.89
C LYS A 176 -12.83 -8.10 36.67
N GLY A 177 -12.64 -8.93 35.66
CA GLY A 177 -13.48 -10.10 35.38
C GLY A 177 -13.29 -11.22 36.41
N GLU A 178 -12.07 -11.40 36.92
CA GLU A 178 -11.75 -12.40 37.95
C GLU A 178 -12.30 -12.03 39.35
N ALA A 179 -12.61 -10.75 39.58
CA ALA A 179 -13.16 -10.27 40.86
C ALA A 179 -14.68 -10.46 41.03
N CYS A 180 -15.38 -11.02 40.03
CA CYS A 180 -16.84 -11.24 40.03
C CYS A 180 -17.25 -12.72 40.01
N VAL A 181 -16.35 -13.65 40.41
CA VAL A 181 -16.66 -15.09 40.55
C VAL A 181 -16.54 -15.53 42.00
#